data_AF-A0A1U7WZZ3-F1
#
_entry.id   AF-A0A1U7WZZ3-F1
#
_cell.length_a   1.000
_cell.length_b   1.000
_cell.length_c   1.000
_cell.angle_alpha   90.00
_cell.angle_beta   90.00
_cell.angle_gamma   90.00
#
_symmetry.space_group_name_H-M   'P 1'
#
loop_
_entity.id
_entity.type
_entity.pdbx_description
1 polymer ?
#
loop_
_entity_poly.entity_id
_entity_poly.type
_entity_poly.pdbx_seq_one_letter_code
_entity_poly.pdbx_strand_id
1 'polypeptide(L)'
;MMIFQTSVRFLGHNIEKGRIIPINRSIEFASKFPDIITDKTQLQRFLGSLNYISPFIKDLAKDTALLYERLKKNRKAWTDSHTEVVKRIKQKVNNLPCLTLANPTWAKVVETDASDIGYGGILKQCSPVDKQEYLVQFYSGKWNNCQKNYATIAKKFLLLLNV
;
A
#
# COMPACT_ATOMS: atom_id res chain seq x y z
N MET A 1 16.34 9.19 27.65
CA MET A 1 15.58 8.03 27.12
C MET A 1 14.33 7.90 27.96
N MET A 2 13.13 8.09 27.38
CA MET A 2 11.88 7.91 28.11
C MET A 2 11.41 6.46 27.93
N ILE A 3 11.25 5.75 29.03
CA ILE A 3 10.74 4.37 29.08
C ILE A 3 9.32 4.39 29.64
N PHE A 4 8.54 3.31 29.44
CA PHE A 4 7.12 3.20 29.86
C PHE A 4 6.17 4.26 29.27
N GLN A 5 6.39 4.64 28.01
CA GLN A 5 5.51 5.58 27.31
C GLN A 5 4.30 4.87 26.68
N THR A 6 3.15 5.55 26.62
CA THR A 6 1.93 5.07 25.94
C THR A 6 1.94 5.30 24.43
N SER A 7 2.90 6.09 23.94
CA SER A 7 3.17 6.36 22.53
C SER A 7 4.67 6.19 22.27
N VAL A 8 5.03 5.43 21.23
CA VAL A 8 6.42 5.17 20.87
C VAL A 8 6.64 5.32 19.37
N ARG A 9 7.79 5.88 19.02
CA ARG A 9 8.30 5.92 17.65
C ARG A 9 9.15 4.69 17.38
N PHE A 10 8.71 3.86 16.44
CA PHE A 10 9.43 2.63 16.11
C PHE A 10 9.38 2.35 14.61
N LEU A 11 10.54 2.06 14.02
CA LEU A 11 10.74 1.76 12.59
C LEU A 11 10.09 2.74 11.60
N GLY A 12 9.84 3.99 12.02
CA GLY A 12 9.21 5.04 11.21
C GLY A 12 7.66 5.09 11.31
N HIS A 13 7.08 4.42 12.30
CA HIS A 13 5.67 4.52 12.69
C HIS A 13 5.54 5.09 14.11
N ASN A 14 4.44 5.79 14.35
CA ASN A 14 3.99 6.11 15.71
C ASN A 14 3.03 4.99 16.14
N ILE A 15 3.35 4.31 17.24
CA ILE A 15 2.53 3.25 17.82
C ILE A 15 1.91 3.81 19.10
N GLU A 16 0.60 3.90 19.15
CA GLU A 16 -0.13 4.39 20.32
C GLU A 16 -1.49 3.73 20.44
N LYS A 17 -1.91 3.38 21.67
CA LYS A 17 -3.25 2.85 21.97
C LYS A 17 -3.69 1.70 21.04
N GLY A 18 -2.78 0.79 20.67
CA GLY A 18 -3.07 -0.33 19.76
C GLY A 18 -3.26 0.07 18.29
N ARG A 19 -2.86 1.29 17.91
CA ARG A 19 -2.90 1.79 16.52
C ARG A 19 -1.49 2.05 16.01
N ILE A 20 -1.33 1.86 14.70
CA ILE A 20 -0.12 2.17 13.95
C ILE A 20 -0.45 3.36 13.04
N ILE A 21 0.24 4.47 13.28
CA ILE A 21 0.09 5.71 12.54
C ILE A 21 1.36 5.93 11.71
N PRO A 22 1.26 6.11 10.39
CA PRO A 22 2.42 6.40 9.57
C PRO A 22 3.01 7.76 9.96
N ILE A 23 4.33 7.87 10.07
CA ILE A 23 4.96 9.15 10.42
C ILE A 23 4.84 10.13 9.25
N ASN A 24 4.54 11.40 9.56
CA ASN A 24 4.44 12.51 8.60
C ASN A 24 5.64 12.60 7.65
N ARG A 25 6.85 12.24 8.08
CA ARG A 25 8.05 12.25 7.23
C ARG A 25 7.90 11.43 5.94
N SER A 26 7.27 10.26 6.01
CA SER A 26 7.06 9.39 4.84
C SER A 26 6.03 9.99 3.88
N ILE A 27 5.01 10.63 4.45
CA ILE A 27 3.95 11.38 3.74
C ILE A 27 4.55 12.62 3.06
N GLU A 28 5.28 13.45 3.82
CA GLU A 28 5.98 14.64 3.35
C GLU A 28 6.99 14.31 2.25
N PHE A 29 7.71 13.18 2.38
CA PHE A 29 8.69 12.80 1.37
C PHE A 29 8.03 12.51 0.02
N ALA A 30 6.90 11.80 0.00
CA ALA A 30 6.14 11.59 -1.23
C ALA A 30 5.57 12.90 -1.80
N SER A 31 5.11 13.81 -0.94
CA SER A 31 4.55 15.10 -1.34
C SER A 31 5.58 16.08 -1.91
N LYS A 32 6.86 15.95 -1.53
CA LYS A 32 7.97 16.80 -2.04
C LYS A 32 8.39 16.51 -3.48
N PHE A 33 8.01 15.37 -4.05
CA PHE A 33 8.32 15.10 -5.45
C PHE A 33 7.53 16.04 -6.36
N PRO A 34 8.05 16.39 -7.55
CA PRO A 34 7.26 17.09 -8.56
C PRO A 34 6.10 16.21 -9.05
N ASP A 35 5.09 16.80 -9.68
CA ASP A 35 3.99 16.03 -10.30
C ASP A 35 4.46 15.35 -11.60
N ILE A 36 5.45 15.95 -12.26
CA ILE A 36 6.07 15.45 -13.47
C ILE A 36 7.42 14.86 -13.09
N ILE A 37 7.57 13.54 -13.18
CA ILE A 37 8.79 12.82 -12.79
C ILE A 37 9.40 12.18 -14.03
N THR A 38 10.02 13.01 -14.87
CA THR A 38 10.62 12.52 -16.11
C THR A 38 11.78 11.58 -15.79
N ASP A 39 12.72 11.98 -14.92
CA ASP A 39 13.93 11.21 -14.61
C ASP A 39 13.65 9.82 -14.03
N LYS A 40 14.42 8.83 -14.49
CA LYS A 40 14.26 7.42 -14.09
C LYS A 40 14.65 7.20 -12.63
N THR A 41 15.74 7.81 -12.19
CA THR A 41 16.24 7.66 -10.82
C THR A 41 15.28 8.32 -9.83
N GLN A 42 14.76 9.49 -10.18
CA GLN A 42 13.74 10.18 -9.41
C GLN A 42 12.44 9.36 -9.33
N LEU A 43 12.01 8.74 -10.43
CA LEU A 43 10.84 7.87 -10.45
C LEU A 43 11.02 6.63 -9.56
N GLN A 44 12.20 6.02 -9.57
CA GLN A 44 12.53 4.91 -8.68
C GLN A 44 12.50 5.33 -7.21
N ARG A 45 13.03 6.52 -6.88
CA ARG A 45 12.97 7.07 -5.51
C ARG A 45 11.54 7.33 -5.06
N PHE A 46 10.68 7.86 -5.94
CA PHE A 46 9.26 8.07 -5.66
C PHE A 46 8.53 6.74 -5.44
N LEU A 47 8.72 5.75 -6.31
CA LEU A 47 8.09 4.43 -6.13
C LEU A 47 8.62 3.71 -4.88
N GLY A 48 9.91 3.85 -4.60
CA GLY A 48 10.54 3.28 -3.41
C GLY A 48 10.00 3.87 -2.11
N SER A 49 9.67 5.16 -2.06
CA SER A 49 9.07 5.76 -0.86
C SER A 49 7.64 5.29 -0.62
N LEU A 50 6.88 5.02 -1.69
CA LEU A 50 5.51 4.50 -1.57
C LEU A 50 5.46 3.09 -0.96
N ASN A 51 6.49 2.26 -1.17
CA ASN A 51 6.54 0.92 -0.58
C ASN A 51 6.41 0.94 0.94
N TYR A 52 7.01 1.95 1.59
CA TYR A 52 6.99 2.10 3.04
C TYR A 52 5.58 2.36 3.61
N ILE A 53 4.74 3.04 2.83
CA ILE A 53 3.34 3.35 3.20
C ILE A 53 2.33 2.48 2.44
N SER A 54 2.80 1.48 1.67
CA SER A 54 1.93 0.59 0.90
C SER A 54 0.88 -0.14 1.75
N PRO A 55 1.13 -0.56 3.01
CA PRO A 55 0.11 -1.15 3.88
C PRO A 55 -1.06 -0.23 4.20
N PHE A 56 -0.91 1.09 3.99
CA PHE A 56 -1.90 2.12 4.29
C PHE A 56 -2.68 2.56 3.05
N ILE A 57 -2.28 2.13 1.84
CA ILE A 57 -2.86 2.60 0.58
C ILE A 57 -3.60 1.47 -0.13
N LYS A 58 -4.91 1.63 -0.27
CA LYS A 58 -5.74 0.74 -1.08
C LYS A 58 -5.38 0.84 -2.57
N ASP A 59 -5.20 -0.34 -3.19
CA ASP A 59 -4.98 -0.54 -4.63
C ASP A 59 -3.74 0.18 -5.21
N LEU A 60 -2.69 0.37 -4.40
CA LEU A 60 -1.47 1.08 -4.81
C LEU A 60 -0.79 0.44 -6.04
N ALA A 61 -0.79 -0.89 -6.15
CA ALA A 61 -0.20 -1.59 -7.29
C ALA A 61 -0.89 -1.28 -8.63
N LYS A 62 -2.19 -0.98 -8.59
CA LYS A 62 -2.98 -0.57 -9.77
C LYS A 62 -2.61 0.86 -10.18
N ASP A 63 -2.51 1.77 -9.22
CA ASP A 63 -2.15 3.16 -9.49
C ASP A 63 -0.72 3.28 -10.01
N THR A 64 0.23 2.61 -9.36
CA THR A 64 1.65 2.64 -9.76
C THR A 64 1.93 1.86 -11.04
N ALA A 65 0.95 1.13 -11.58
CA ALA A 65 1.15 0.22 -12.70
C ALA A 65 1.72 0.93 -13.93
N LEU A 66 1.16 2.10 -14.27
CA LEU A 66 1.59 2.93 -15.39
C LEU A 66 3.01 3.47 -15.18
N LEU A 67 3.36 3.84 -13.95
CA LEU A 67 4.69 4.35 -13.60
C LEU A 67 5.77 3.28 -13.74
N TYR A 68 5.48 2.04 -13.34
CA TYR A 68 6.41 0.92 -13.51
C TYR A 68 6.72 0.60 -14.99
N GLU A 69 5.80 0.87 -15.92
CA GLU A 69 6.07 0.69 -17.36
C GLU A 69 7.21 1.60 -17.85
N ARG A 70 7.39 2.78 -17.25
CA ARG A 70 8.51 3.69 -17.57
C ARG A 70 9.86 3.20 -17.07
N LEU A 71 9.90 2.28 -16.11
CA LEU A 71 11.16 1.72 -15.58
C LEU A 71 11.73 0.61 -16.47
N LYS A 72 10.92 0.05 -17.39
CA LYS A 72 11.33 -0.98 -18.34
C LYS A 72 12.34 -0.45 -19.36
N LYS A 73 13.04 -1.36 -20.05
CA LYS A 73 14.05 -1.03 -21.07
C LYS A 73 13.48 -0.12 -22.18
N ASN A 74 12.25 -0.35 -22.61
CA ASN A 74 11.54 0.50 -23.56
C ASN A 74 10.73 1.58 -22.83
N ARG A 75 11.41 2.68 -22.46
CA ARG A 75 10.82 3.78 -21.71
C ARG A 75 9.77 4.51 -22.56
N LYS A 76 8.50 4.44 -22.12
CA LYS A 76 7.43 5.27 -22.70
C LYS A 76 7.63 6.75 -22.35
N ALA A 77 7.25 7.64 -23.27
CA ALA A 77 7.26 9.08 -23.05
C ALA A 77 6.38 9.46 -21.84
N TRP A 78 6.67 10.59 -21.21
CA TRP A 78 5.79 11.10 -20.15
C TRP A 78 4.57 11.70 -20.81
N THR A 79 3.40 11.44 -20.24
CA THR A 79 2.10 11.88 -20.75
C THR A 79 1.28 12.40 -19.57
N ASP A 80 0.20 13.11 -19.85
CA ASP A 80 -0.66 13.68 -18.80
C ASP A 80 -1.24 12.62 -17.86
N SER A 81 -1.54 11.43 -18.39
CA SER A 81 -1.98 10.28 -17.57
C SER A 81 -0.96 9.85 -16.51
N HIS A 82 0.36 10.03 -16.75
CA HIS A 82 1.37 9.78 -15.72
C HIS A 82 1.30 10.84 -14.62
N THR A 83 1.13 12.10 -14.98
CA THR A 83 0.98 13.22 -14.04
C THR A 83 -0.28 13.04 -13.17
N GLU A 84 -1.40 12.64 -13.77
CA GLU A 84 -2.64 12.36 -13.05
C GLU A 84 -2.49 11.22 -12.04
N VAL A 85 -1.78 10.15 -12.41
CA VAL A 85 -1.46 9.05 -11.50
C VAL A 85 -0.64 9.55 -10.31
N VAL A 86 0.40 10.35 -10.54
CA VAL A 86 1.23 10.90 -9.45
C VAL A 86 0.38 11.77 -8.53
N LYS A 87 -0.46 12.66 -9.06
CA LYS A 87 -1.36 13.51 -8.27
C LYS A 87 -2.34 12.69 -7.43
N ARG A 88 -2.97 11.68 -8.03
CA ARG A 88 -3.90 10.76 -7.33
C ARG A 88 -3.19 10.01 -6.20
N ILE A 89 -1.98 9.52 -6.43
CA ILE A 89 -1.20 8.86 -5.38
C ILE A 89 -0.92 9.85 -4.24
N LYS A 90 -0.43 11.06 -4.53
CA LYS A 90 -0.19 12.10 -3.51
C LYS A 90 -1.44 12.43 -2.70
N GLN A 91 -2.60 12.52 -3.35
CA GLN A 91 -3.88 12.73 -2.66
C GLN A 91 -4.22 11.58 -1.69
N LYS A 92 -3.97 10.32 -2.08
CA LYS A 92 -4.13 9.17 -1.18
C LYS A 92 -3.14 9.21 -0.02
N VAL A 93 -1.87 9.60 -0.27
CA VAL A 93 -0.84 9.72 0.77
C VAL A 93 -1.16 10.82 1.79
N ASN A 94 -1.87 11.87 1.39
CA ASN A 94 -2.32 12.91 2.34
C ASN A 94 -3.49 12.44 3.22
N ASN A 95 -4.23 11.41 2.80
CA ASN A 95 -5.42 10.90 3.48
C ASN A 95 -5.23 9.43 3.90
N LEU A 96 -4.10 9.11 4.52
CA LEU A 96 -3.84 7.74 4.99
C LEU A 96 -4.68 7.41 6.22
N PRO A 97 -5.36 6.26 6.24
CA PRO A 97 -6.06 5.79 7.44
C PRO A 97 -5.05 5.34 8.50
N CYS A 98 -5.51 5.29 9.75
CA CYS A 98 -4.77 4.61 10.82
C CYS A 98 -4.97 3.10 10.70
N LEU A 99 -3.91 2.32 10.92
CA LEU A 99 -4.01 0.88 11.01
C LEU A 99 -4.14 0.44 12.46
N THR A 100 -4.74 -0.71 12.67
CA THR A 100 -4.91 -1.32 13.99
C THR A 100 -3.85 -2.40 14.16
N LEU A 101 -3.25 -2.47 15.35
CA LEU A 101 -2.30 -3.52 15.68
C LEU A 101 -3.01 -4.87 15.66
N ALA A 102 -2.43 -5.84 14.96
CA ALA A 102 -3.05 -7.15 14.83
C ALA A 102 -3.16 -7.85 16.19
N ASN A 103 -4.38 -8.29 16.54
CA ASN A 103 -4.63 -9.08 17.74
C ASN A 103 -4.77 -10.56 17.37
N PRO A 104 -3.89 -11.46 17.88
CA PRO A 104 -3.93 -12.87 17.50
C PRO A 104 -5.21 -13.61 17.94
N THR A 105 -6.00 -13.07 18.87
CA THR A 105 -7.25 -13.70 19.32
C THR A 105 -8.48 -13.27 18.52
N TRP A 106 -8.38 -12.19 17.73
CA TRP A 106 -9.51 -11.64 16.98
C TRP A 106 -9.67 -12.34 15.63
N ALA A 107 -10.92 -12.56 15.23
CA ALA A 107 -11.23 -13.15 13.94
C ALA A 107 -10.72 -12.27 12.80
N LYS A 108 -10.03 -12.87 11.83
CA LYS A 108 -9.53 -12.18 10.64
C LYS A 108 -10.59 -12.22 9.54
N VAL A 109 -10.85 -11.07 8.93
CA VAL A 109 -11.70 -10.94 7.75
C VAL A 109 -10.81 -10.48 6.60
N VAL A 110 -10.73 -11.31 5.57
CA VAL A 110 -9.89 -11.06 4.40
C VAL A 110 -10.81 -10.80 3.21
N GLU A 111 -10.81 -9.56 2.73
CA GLU A 111 -11.51 -9.17 1.51
C GLU A 111 -10.50 -9.09 0.39
N THR A 112 -10.77 -9.74 -0.74
CA THR A 112 -9.84 -9.77 -1.87
C THR A 112 -10.54 -9.57 -3.18
N ASP A 113 -9.87 -8.88 -4.10
CA ASP A 113 -10.28 -8.79 -5.49
C ASP A 113 -9.08 -9.07 -6.40
N ALA A 114 -9.34 -9.82 -7.47
CA ALA A 114 -8.34 -10.29 -8.40
C ALA A 114 -8.82 -10.05 -9.83
N SER A 115 -8.03 -9.27 -10.56
CA SER A 115 -8.18 -9.07 -12.00
C SER A 115 -7.07 -9.84 -12.75
N ASP A 116 -7.15 -9.88 -14.08
CA ASP A 116 -6.08 -10.47 -14.90
C ASP A 116 -4.75 -9.70 -14.84
N ILE A 117 -4.81 -8.41 -14.48
CA ILE A 117 -3.63 -7.53 -14.47
C ILE A 117 -2.94 -7.58 -13.09
N GLY A 118 -3.71 -7.73 -12.02
CA GLY A 118 -3.20 -7.73 -10.65
C GLY A 118 -4.30 -7.93 -9.62
N TYR A 119 -3.94 -7.74 -8.35
CA TYR A 119 -4.78 -8.05 -7.21
C TYR A 119 -4.74 -6.96 -6.15
N GLY A 120 -5.81 -6.91 -5.35
CA GLY A 120 -5.96 -6.07 -4.18
C GLY A 120 -6.58 -6.87 -3.03
N GLY A 121 -6.31 -6.44 -1.81
CA GLY A 121 -6.83 -7.07 -0.61
C GLY A 121 -6.89 -6.12 0.57
N ILE A 122 -7.79 -6.42 1.50
CA ILE A 122 -7.94 -5.73 2.77
C ILE A 122 -7.95 -6.79 3.86
N LEU A 123 -7.01 -6.69 4.79
CA LEU A 123 -7.02 -7.45 6.04
C LEU A 123 -7.68 -6.61 7.12
N LYS A 124 -8.78 -7.13 7.66
CA LYS A 124 -9.50 -6.57 8.80
C LYS A 124 -9.55 -7.58 9.95
N GLN A 125 -9.83 -7.09 11.14
CA GLN A 125 -10.13 -7.93 12.29
C GLN A 125 -11.42 -7.49 12.97
N CYS A 126 -12.21 -8.46 13.43
CA CYS A 126 -13.44 -8.20 14.17
C CYS A 126 -13.19 -8.31 15.67
N SER A 127 -13.48 -7.24 16.41
CA SER A 127 -13.47 -7.28 17.88
C SER A 127 -14.63 -8.16 18.36
N PRO A 128 -14.40 -9.15 19.25
CA PRO A 128 -15.47 -9.94 19.84
C PRO A 128 -16.34 -9.13 20.81
N VAL A 129 -15.83 -8.00 21.31
CA VAL A 129 -16.53 -7.13 22.27
C VAL A 129 -17.53 -6.23 21.54
N ASP A 130 -17.05 -5.50 20.53
CA ASP A 130 -17.83 -4.44 19.88
C ASP A 130 -18.45 -4.88 18.56
N LYS A 131 -18.11 -6.09 18.06
CA LYS A 131 -18.49 -6.63 16.75
C LYS A 131 -18.16 -5.71 15.56
N GLN A 132 -17.21 -4.78 15.75
CA GLN A 132 -16.78 -3.84 14.73
C GLN A 132 -15.52 -4.32 14.00
N GLU A 133 -15.41 -3.98 12.72
CA GLU A 133 -14.26 -4.28 11.88
C GLU A 133 -13.17 -3.21 12.01
N TYR A 134 -11.95 -3.66 12.27
CA TYR A 134 -10.76 -2.82 12.36
C TYR A 134 -9.81 -3.12 11.21
N LEU A 135 -9.41 -2.08 10.48
CA LEU A 135 -8.44 -2.19 9.40
C LEU A 135 -7.06 -2.51 9.97
N VAL A 136 -6.46 -3.61 9.52
CA VAL A 136 -5.09 -4.01 9.89
C VAL A 136 -4.12 -3.64 8.78
N GLN A 137 -4.42 -3.98 7.53
CA GLN A 137 -3.50 -3.74 6.41
C GLN A 137 -4.21 -3.79 5.05
N PHE A 138 -3.76 -2.96 4.12
CA PHE A 138 -4.03 -3.12 2.69
C PHE A 138 -2.95 -3.95 2.01
N TYR A 139 -3.39 -4.75 1.04
CA TYR A 139 -2.52 -5.51 0.17
C TYR A 139 -2.81 -5.15 -1.28
N SER A 140 -1.77 -5.01 -2.09
CA SER A 140 -1.95 -4.86 -3.54
C SER A 140 -0.70 -5.32 -4.26
N GLY A 141 -0.87 -5.91 -5.43
CA GLY A 141 0.24 -6.40 -6.22
C GLY A 141 -0.14 -6.73 -7.65
N LYS A 142 0.86 -7.19 -8.40
CA LYS A 142 0.71 -7.66 -9.78
C LYS A 142 1.09 -9.14 -9.85
N TRP A 143 0.41 -9.87 -10.72
CA TRP A 143 0.80 -11.23 -11.03
C TRP A 143 2.17 -11.26 -11.73
N ASN A 144 3.03 -12.16 -11.29
CA ASN A 144 4.22 -12.52 -12.06
C ASN A 144 3.81 -13.22 -13.39
N ASN A 145 4.76 -13.38 -14.32
CA ASN A 145 4.44 -13.94 -15.64
C ASN A 145 3.83 -15.35 -15.57
N CYS A 146 4.25 -16.16 -14.60
CA CYS A 146 3.69 -17.51 -14.42
C CYS A 146 2.27 -17.46 -13.83
N GLN A 147 2.05 -16.62 -12.82
CA GLN A 147 0.78 -16.45 -12.11
C GLN A 147 -0.34 -15.89 -13.01
N LYS A 148 0.01 -15.11 -14.04
CA LYS A 148 -0.97 -14.62 -15.03
C LYS A 148 -1.70 -15.75 -15.74
N ASN A 149 -1.02 -16.88 -15.96
CA ASN A 149 -1.56 -18.03 -16.66
C ASN A 149 -2.40 -18.95 -15.76
N TYR A 150 -2.47 -18.66 -14.46
CA TYR A 150 -3.31 -19.43 -13.55
C TYR A 150 -4.79 -19.16 -13.80
N ALA A 151 -5.60 -20.20 -13.62
CA ALA A 151 -7.05 -20.07 -13.60
C ALA A 151 -7.47 -19.08 -12.49
N THR A 152 -8.60 -18.39 -12.68
CA THR A 152 -9.11 -17.37 -11.75
C THR A 152 -9.23 -17.89 -10.31
N ILE A 153 -9.62 -19.15 -10.13
CA ILE A 153 -9.70 -19.80 -8.82
C ILE A 153 -8.31 -19.90 -8.16
N ALA A 154 -7.29 -20.35 -8.90
CA ALA A 154 -5.93 -20.45 -8.40
C ALA A 154 -5.32 -19.07 -8.08
N LYS A 155 -5.63 -18.03 -8.88
CA LYS A 155 -5.26 -16.64 -8.58
C LYS A 155 -5.85 -16.17 -7.24
N LYS A 156 -7.15 -16.41 -7.00
CA LYS A 156 -7.82 -16.07 -5.73
C LYS A 156 -7.21 -16.81 -4.55
N PHE A 157 -6.94 -18.11 -4.68
CA PHE A 157 -6.32 -18.89 -3.61
C PHE A 157 -4.91 -18.39 -3.28
N LEU A 158 -4.10 -18.11 -4.31
CA LEU A 158 -2.77 -17.56 -4.13
C LEU A 158 -2.78 -16.19 -3.43
N LEU A 159 -3.79 -15.37 -3.72
CA LEU A 159 -3.96 -14.09 -3.04
C LEU A 159 -4.20 -14.27 -1.53
N LEU A 160 -5.05 -15.23 -1.15
CA LEU A 160 -5.31 -15.56 0.26
C LEU A 160 -4.06 -16.05 1.00
N LEU A 161 -3.13 -16.73 0.31
CA LEU A 161 -1.87 -17.18 0.93
C LEU A 161 -0.87 -16.05 1.18
N ASN A 162 -1.02 -14.91 0.51
CA ASN A 162 -0.07 -13.79 0.58
C ASN A 162 -0.53 -12.66 1.52
N VAL A 163 -1.72 -12.79 2.13
CA VAL A 163 -2.30 -11.86 3.11
C VAL A 163 -2.11 -12.40 4.52
#